data_AF-A0A3D0MCT9-F1
#
_entry.id   AF-A0A3D0MCT9-F1
#
_cell.length_a   1.000
_cell.length_b   1.000
_cell.length_c   1.000
_cell.angle_alpha   90.00
_cell.angle_beta   90.00
_cell.angle_gamma   90.00
#
_symmetry.space_group_name_H-M   'P 1'
#
loop_
_entity.id
_entity.type
_entity.pdbx_description
1 polymer ?
#
loop_
_entity_poly.entity_id
_entity_poly.type
_entity_poly.pdbx_seq_one_letter_code
_entity_poly.pdbx_strand_id
1 'polypeptide(L)'
;MRYTVVSLILANLAYFGWNYRNPLPESPAVPAQPLINSGLTLVSEFEEQTGFAALEARRQCSLVSGFESADDAENFMAQARTRGFQAFLTGSRATSRSQYQVFLPPTASSEIARLTLADLAQRVVEAGLEVETYLITRGELQNAVALGIFDSATEAVVLRDQVSGLGYSPQIQQFDAF
;
A
#
# COMPACT_ATOMS: atom_id res chain seq x y z
N MET A 1 -26.26 -36.96 -64.03
CA MET A 1 -26.02 -35.51 -64.23
C MET A 1 -27.02 -34.65 -63.46
N ARG A 2 -28.34 -34.71 -63.75
CA ARG A 2 -29.34 -33.83 -63.10
C ARG A 2 -29.45 -34.01 -61.57
N TYR A 3 -29.44 -35.26 -61.08
CA TYR A 3 -29.56 -35.55 -59.65
C TYR A 3 -28.31 -35.17 -58.84
N THR A 4 -27.13 -35.25 -59.45
CA THR A 4 -25.85 -34.86 -58.81
C THR A 4 -25.83 -33.37 -58.48
N VAL A 5 -26.29 -32.52 -59.41
CA VAL A 5 -26.38 -31.07 -59.21
C VAL A 5 -27.42 -30.73 -58.15
N VAL A 6 -28.60 -31.36 -58.20
CA VAL A 6 -29.66 -31.12 -57.21
C VAL A 6 -29.22 -31.54 -55.80
N SER A 7 -28.51 -32.67 -55.67
CA SER A 7 -27.93 -33.12 -54.41
C SER A 7 -26.92 -32.11 -53.84
N LEU A 8 -26.02 -31.59 -54.67
CA LEU A 8 -25.03 -30.59 -54.24
C LEU A 8 -25.67 -29.29 -53.78
N ILE A 9 -26.73 -28.84 -54.47
CA ILE A 9 -27.47 -27.64 -54.08
C ILE A 9 -28.15 -27.83 -52.72
N LEU A 10 -28.83 -28.97 -52.51
CA LEU A 10 -29.47 -29.27 -51.23
C LEU A 10 -28.46 -29.39 -50.09
N ALA A 11 -27.28 -29.98 -50.35
CA ALA A 11 -26.21 -30.09 -49.36
C ALA A 11 -25.67 -28.71 -48.94
N ASN A 12 -25.43 -27.80 -49.90
CA ASN A 12 -24.97 -26.45 -49.60
C ASN A 12 -26.03 -25.62 -48.85
N LEU A 13 -27.31 -25.75 -49.20
CA LEU A 13 -28.41 -25.08 -48.48
C LEU A 13 -28.57 -25.60 -47.06
N ALA A 14 -28.45 -26.92 -46.87
CA ALA A 14 -28.48 -27.52 -45.53
C ALA A 14 -27.28 -27.05 -44.69
N TYR A 15 -26.08 -27.01 -45.27
CA TYR A 15 -24.88 -26.50 -44.61
C TYR A 15 -25.01 -25.03 -44.24
N PHE A 16 -25.52 -24.21 -45.15
CA PHE A 16 -25.77 -22.78 -44.91
C PHE A 16 -26.78 -22.56 -43.78
N GLY A 17 -27.90 -23.27 -43.79
CA GLY A 17 -28.91 -23.20 -42.73
C GLY A 17 -28.37 -23.68 -41.37
N TRP A 18 -27.50 -24.69 -41.37
CA TRP A 18 -26.80 -25.15 -40.17
C TRP A 18 -25.86 -24.08 -39.60
N ASN A 19 -25.07 -23.43 -40.47
CA ASN A 19 -24.15 -22.38 -40.06
C ASN A 19 -24.90 -21.14 -39.53
N TYR A 20 -26.01 -20.76 -40.17
CA TYR A 20 -26.83 -19.63 -39.73
C TYR A 20 -27.48 -19.85 -38.35
N ARG A 21 -27.85 -21.10 -38.02
CA ARG A 21 -28.40 -21.44 -36.69
C ARG A 21 -27.33 -21.61 -35.62
N ASN A 22 -26.09 -21.87 -36.00
CA ASN A 22 -24.96 -22.05 -35.09
C ASN A 22 -23.90 -20.98 -35.37
N PRO A 23 -24.18 -19.69 -35.09
CA PRO A 23 -23.11 -18.70 -35.07
C PRO A 23 -22.05 -19.22 -34.12
N LEU A 24 -20.79 -19.27 -34.57
CA LEU A 24 -19.70 -19.62 -33.68
C LEU A 24 -19.74 -18.65 -32.49
N PRO A 25 -19.49 -19.14 -31.25
CA PRO A 25 -19.37 -18.24 -30.11
C PRO A 25 -18.40 -17.14 -30.50
N GLU A 26 -18.83 -15.89 -30.34
CA GLU A 26 -17.99 -14.74 -30.60
C GLU A 26 -16.71 -14.93 -29.78
N SER A 27 -15.59 -15.10 -30.50
CA SER A 27 -14.29 -15.28 -29.86
C SER A 27 -14.14 -14.08 -28.92
N PRO A 28 -13.78 -14.30 -27.63
CA PRO A 28 -13.70 -13.22 -26.66
C PRO A 28 -12.89 -12.11 -27.32
N ALA A 29 -13.45 -10.90 -27.34
CA ALA A 29 -12.86 -9.76 -27.99
C ALA A 29 -11.42 -9.62 -27.47
N VAL A 30 -10.47 -10.14 -28.25
CA VAL A 30 -9.06 -9.88 -28.02
C VAL A 30 -9.00 -8.37 -28.19
N PRO A 31 -8.62 -7.61 -27.15
CA PRO A 31 -8.52 -6.16 -27.27
C PRO A 31 -7.69 -5.93 -28.53
N ALA A 32 -8.25 -5.14 -29.46
CA ALA A 32 -7.63 -4.90 -30.75
C ALA A 32 -6.18 -4.52 -30.46
N GLN A 33 -5.27 -5.46 -30.75
CA GLN A 33 -3.85 -5.19 -30.63
C GLN A 33 -3.65 -3.98 -31.53
N PRO A 34 -3.02 -2.91 -31.04
CA PRO A 34 -2.77 -1.75 -31.87
C PRO A 34 -2.15 -2.29 -33.14
N LEU A 35 -2.83 -2.09 -34.27
CA LEU A 35 -2.22 -2.32 -35.57
C LEU A 35 -0.91 -1.56 -35.48
N ILE A 36 0.21 -2.29 -35.57
CA ILE A 36 1.55 -1.72 -35.63
C ILE A 36 1.57 -0.96 -36.95
N ASN A 37 0.99 0.24 -36.95
CA ASN A 37 0.85 1.10 -38.10
C ASN A 37 2.22 1.72 -38.34
N SER A 38 3.10 0.92 -38.93
CA SER A 38 4.43 1.33 -39.38
C SER A 38 4.69 0.80 -40.80
N GLY A 39 3.65 0.65 -41.64
CA GLY A 39 3.80 0.30 -43.06
C GLY A 39 4.17 -1.17 -43.33
N LEU A 40 4.77 -1.40 -44.50
CA LEU A 40 5.25 -2.72 -44.95
C LEU A 40 6.43 -3.15 -44.08
N THR A 41 6.23 -4.19 -43.26
CA THR A 41 7.29 -4.85 -42.48
C THR A 41 7.77 -6.08 -43.23
N LEU A 42 9.08 -6.29 -43.31
CA LEU A 42 9.66 -7.48 -43.94
C LEU A 42 9.31 -8.73 -43.11
N VAL A 43 9.12 -9.88 -43.76
CA VAL A 43 8.80 -11.14 -43.07
C VAL A 43 9.87 -11.49 -42.02
N SER A 44 11.14 -11.19 -42.29
CA SER A 44 12.24 -11.35 -41.33
C SER A 44 12.09 -10.48 -40.09
N GLU A 45 11.62 -9.24 -40.23
CA GLU A 45 11.39 -8.32 -39.10
C GLU A 45 10.20 -8.78 -38.26
N PHE A 46 9.17 -9.36 -38.89
CA PHE A 46 8.05 -9.96 -38.18
C PHE A 46 8.46 -11.22 -37.40
N GLU A 47 9.31 -12.08 -37.97
CA GLU A 47 9.84 -13.26 -37.30
C GLU A 47 10.74 -12.90 -36.11
N GLU A 48 11.57 -11.87 -36.23
CA GLU A 48 12.36 -11.36 -35.10
C GLU A 48 11.48 -10.77 -34.00
N GLN A 49 10.51 -9.92 -34.35
CA GLN A 49 9.57 -9.33 -33.38
C GLN A 49 8.71 -10.38 -32.67
N THR A 50 8.23 -11.39 -33.40
CA THR A 50 7.48 -12.51 -32.80
C THR A 50 8.37 -13.40 -31.93
N GLY A 51 9.65 -13.56 -32.26
CA GLY A 51 10.65 -14.22 -31.42
C GLY A 51 10.88 -13.50 -30.08
N PHE A 52 11.02 -12.17 -30.10
CA PHE A 52 11.13 -11.36 -28.88
C PHE A 52 9.84 -11.36 -28.06
N ALA A 53 8.68 -11.24 -28.69
CA ALA A 53 7.38 -11.32 -28.02
C ALA A 53 7.15 -12.71 -27.39
N ALA A 54 7.62 -13.79 -28.02
CA ALA A 54 7.55 -15.14 -27.46
C ALA A 54 8.48 -15.34 -26.24
N LEU A 55 9.63 -14.65 -26.19
CA LEU A 55 10.52 -14.63 -25.03
C LEU A 55 9.95 -13.79 -23.88
N GLU A 56 9.29 -12.67 -24.17
CA GLU A 56 8.56 -11.89 -23.17
C GLU A 56 7.33 -12.63 -22.64
N ALA A 57 6.60 -13.34 -23.49
CA ALA A 57 5.49 -14.20 -23.08
C ALA A 57 5.92 -15.34 -22.12
N ARG A 58 7.22 -15.69 -22.10
CA ARG A 58 7.79 -16.65 -21.13
C ARG A 58 8.14 -16.02 -19.78
N ARG A 59 8.18 -14.70 -19.66
CA ARG A 59 8.37 -14.01 -18.37
C ARG A 59 7.02 -13.91 -17.67
N GLN A 60 6.70 -14.95 -16.89
CA GLN A 60 5.50 -14.97 -16.07
C GLN A 60 5.77 -14.22 -14.75
N CYS A 61 4.98 -13.18 -14.50
CA CYS A 61 4.94 -12.52 -13.19
C CYS A 61 3.85 -13.17 -12.34
N SER A 62 4.21 -13.70 -11.18
CA SER A 62 3.24 -14.23 -10.22
C SER A 62 2.93 -13.20 -9.14
N LEU A 63 1.64 -12.98 -8.89
CA LEU A 63 1.18 -12.18 -7.76
C LEU A 63 1.09 -13.08 -6.53
N VAL A 64 1.77 -12.69 -5.45
CA VAL A 64 1.71 -13.36 -4.14
C VAL A 64 1.08 -12.39 -3.15
N SER A 65 0.01 -12.81 -2.49
CA SER A 65 -0.78 -11.98 -1.57
C SER A 65 -1.23 -12.80 -0.34
N GLY A 66 -1.80 -12.11 0.65
CA GLY A 66 -2.27 -12.74 1.90
C GLY A 66 -1.24 -12.72 3.03
N PHE A 67 -0.32 -11.75 3.00
CA PHE A 67 0.60 -11.50 4.11
C PHE A 67 -0.15 -10.80 5.26
N GLU A 68 0.14 -11.23 6.49
CA GLU A 68 -0.49 -10.70 7.71
C GLU A 68 0.03 -9.29 8.05
N SER A 69 1.31 -9.03 7.77
CA SER A 69 1.96 -7.73 7.96
C SER A 69 2.82 -7.32 6.74
N ALA A 70 3.23 -6.05 6.71
CA ALA A 70 4.20 -5.56 5.71
C ALA A 70 5.57 -6.24 5.88
N ASP A 71 5.99 -6.48 7.12
CA ASP A 71 7.27 -7.13 7.44
C ASP A 71 7.33 -8.56 6.90
N ASP A 72 6.21 -9.30 6.94
CA ASP A 72 6.13 -10.65 6.35
C ASP A 72 6.31 -10.62 4.83
N ALA A 73 5.72 -9.63 4.17
CA ALA A 73 5.87 -9.44 2.74
C ALA A 73 7.30 -9.04 2.35
N GLU A 74 7.96 -8.22 3.16
CA GLU A 74 9.37 -7.83 2.98
C GLU A 74 10.33 -9.01 3.18
N ASN A 75 10.10 -9.82 4.21
CA ASN A 75 10.86 -11.06 4.44
C ASN A 75 10.71 -12.05 3.29
N PHE A 76 9.50 -12.20 2.74
CA PHE A 76 9.27 -13.02 1.55
C PHE A 76 10.05 -12.47 0.33
N MET A 77 10.03 -11.15 0.11
CA MET A 77 10.81 -10.53 -0.97
C MET A 77 12.31 -10.77 -0.84
N ALA A 78 12.87 -10.62 0.37
CA ALA A 78 14.29 -10.87 0.61
C ALA A 78 14.68 -12.30 0.22
N GLN A 79 13.85 -13.29 0.57
CA GLN A 79 14.04 -14.68 0.19
C GLN A 79 13.86 -14.95 -1.31
N ALA A 80 12.92 -14.25 -1.97
CA ALA A 80 12.74 -14.38 -3.42
C ALA A 80 13.97 -13.85 -4.18
N ARG A 81 14.54 -12.73 -3.73
CA ARG A 81 15.73 -12.12 -4.34
C ARG A 81 16.98 -12.97 -4.19
N THR A 82 17.19 -13.59 -3.02
CA THR A 82 18.31 -14.52 -2.82
C THR A 82 18.24 -15.75 -3.74
N ARG A 83 17.05 -16.12 -4.18
CA ARG A 83 16.79 -17.19 -5.16
C ARG A 83 16.82 -16.72 -6.62
N GLY A 84 17.15 -15.45 -6.86
CA GLY A 84 17.31 -14.89 -8.21
C GLY A 84 16.01 -14.39 -8.86
N PHE A 85 14.90 -14.32 -8.13
CA PHE A 85 13.67 -13.74 -8.64
C PHE A 85 13.70 -12.21 -8.56
N GLN A 86 13.14 -11.55 -9.58
CA GLN A 86 12.81 -10.13 -9.51
C GLN A 86 11.46 -9.99 -8.81
N ALA A 87 11.45 -9.33 -7.65
CA ALA A 87 10.25 -9.12 -6.84
C ALA A 87 10.11 -7.65 -6.46
N PHE A 88 8.90 -7.12 -6.64
CA PHE A 88 8.49 -5.77 -6.25
C PHE A 88 7.24 -5.86 -5.36
N LEU A 89 7.21 -5.08 -4.29
CA LEU A 89 6.06 -4.99 -3.40
C LEU A 89 5.13 -3.90 -3.91
N THR A 90 3.93 -4.28 -4.35
CA THR A 90 2.83 -3.35 -4.60
C THR A 90 1.97 -3.32 -3.35
N GLY A 91 2.45 -2.63 -2.32
CA GLY A 91 1.69 -2.31 -1.12
C GLY A 91 1.70 -0.80 -0.95
N SER A 92 0.56 -0.23 -0.56
CA SER A 92 0.61 1.06 0.12
C SER A 92 1.53 0.83 1.31
N ARG A 93 2.76 1.36 1.28
CA ARG A 93 3.65 1.42 2.43
C ARG A 93 2.74 1.73 3.61
N ALA A 94 2.65 0.81 4.57
CA ALA A 94 1.80 0.99 5.73
C ALA A 94 2.02 2.43 6.16
N THR A 95 0.97 3.24 6.08
CA THR A 95 1.04 4.64 6.50
C THR A 95 1.68 4.56 7.85
N SER A 96 2.93 5.06 7.97
CA SER A 96 3.59 5.26 9.24
C SER A 96 2.50 5.79 10.15
N ARG A 97 2.12 5.00 11.16
CA ARG A 97 1.06 5.43 12.06
C ARG A 97 1.65 6.64 12.75
N SER A 98 1.20 7.81 12.36
CA SER A 98 1.67 9.05 12.96
C SER A 98 1.37 8.98 14.44
N GLN A 99 2.43 9.04 15.25
CA GLN A 99 2.33 9.09 16.69
C GLN A 99 2.40 10.54 17.15
N TYR A 100 1.65 10.84 18.21
CA TYR A 100 1.51 12.16 18.78
C TYR A 100 2.04 12.13 20.21
N GLN A 101 3.16 12.79 20.48
CA GLN A 101 3.69 12.95 21.83
C GLN A 101 3.18 14.26 22.41
N VAL A 102 2.64 14.19 23.62
CA VAL A 102 2.27 15.36 24.41
C VAL A 102 3.38 15.62 25.43
N PHE A 103 3.86 16.85 25.54
CA PHE A 103 4.93 17.21 26.48
C PHE A 103 4.85 18.66 26.93
N LEU A 104 5.39 18.97 28.11
CA LEU A 104 5.70 20.34 28.53
C LEU A 104 7.06 20.75 27.97
N PRO A 105 7.21 21.96 27.43
CA PRO A 105 8.44 22.40 26.80
C PRO A 105 9.64 22.38 27.77
N PRO A 106 10.86 22.21 27.23
CA PRO A 106 12.10 22.27 28.01
C PRO A 106 12.19 23.49 28.91
N THR A 107 12.58 23.28 30.16
CA THR A 107 12.87 24.37 31.09
C THR A 107 14.35 24.73 31.06
N ALA A 108 14.68 25.91 31.61
CA ALA A 108 16.06 26.43 31.62
C ALA A 108 17.05 25.59 32.45
N SER A 109 16.57 24.72 33.35
CA SER A 109 17.44 23.85 34.15
C SER A 109 16.77 22.52 34.50
N SER A 110 17.58 21.48 34.70
CA SER A 110 17.10 20.15 35.11
C SER A 110 16.40 20.16 36.47
N GLU A 111 16.80 21.06 37.36
CA GLU A 111 16.21 21.20 38.69
C GLU A 111 14.78 21.75 38.59
N ILE A 112 14.56 22.77 37.76
CA ILE A 112 13.23 23.32 37.50
C ILE A 112 12.35 22.24 36.88
N ALA A 113 12.85 21.49 35.90
CA ALA A 113 12.09 20.42 35.27
C ALA A 113 11.63 19.34 36.26
N ARG A 114 12.48 18.96 37.23
CA ARG A 114 12.14 18.01 38.30
C ARG A 114 11.05 18.56 39.23
N LEU A 115 11.15 19.83 39.60
CA LEU A 115 10.12 20.49 40.41
C LEU A 115 8.78 20.56 39.66
N THR A 116 8.81 20.91 38.36
CA THR A 116 7.62 20.93 37.50
C THR A 116 7.01 19.55 37.36
N LEU A 117 7.81 18.49 37.18
CA LEU A 117 7.31 17.11 37.13
C LEU A 117 6.61 16.73 38.44
N ALA A 118 7.19 17.07 39.59
CA ALA A 118 6.62 16.74 40.89
C ALA A 118 5.27 17.46 41.14
N ASP A 119 5.20 18.76 40.85
CA ASP A 119 3.95 19.55 40.96
C ASP A 119 2.88 19.05 39.97
N LEU A 120 3.27 18.74 38.73
CA LEU A 120 2.36 18.21 37.72
C LEU A 120 1.80 16.84 38.12
N ALA A 121 2.66 15.92 38.57
CA ALA A 121 2.24 14.59 38.99
C ALA A 121 1.21 14.66 40.13
N GLN A 122 1.39 15.57 41.08
CA GLN A 122 0.43 15.80 42.15
C GLN A 122 -0.92 16.29 41.60
N ARG A 123 -0.92 17.31 40.73
CA ARG A 123 -2.16 17.87 40.15
C ARG A 123 -2.90 16.88 39.26
N VAL A 124 -2.18 16.04 38.52
CA VAL A 124 -2.76 14.97 37.69
C VAL A 124 -3.54 13.98 38.55
N VAL A 125 -2.95 13.56 39.69
CA VAL A 125 -3.62 12.68 40.65
C VAL A 125 -4.83 13.36 41.29
N GLU A 126 -4.71 14.63 41.71
CA GLU A 126 -5.82 15.41 42.29
C GLU A 126 -6.98 15.61 41.30
N ALA A 127 -6.67 15.72 40.01
CA ALA A 127 -7.66 15.83 38.94
C ALA A 127 -8.25 14.48 38.50
N GLY A 128 -7.77 13.35 39.03
CA GLY A 128 -8.21 12.01 38.65
C GLY A 128 -7.83 11.63 37.22
N LEU A 129 -6.74 12.19 36.70
CA LEU A 129 -6.22 11.89 35.37
C LEU A 129 -5.23 10.72 35.44
N GLU A 130 -5.43 9.70 34.60
CA GLU A 130 -4.52 8.55 34.48
C GLU A 130 -3.49 8.83 33.38
N VAL A 131 -2.41 9.53 33.73
CA VAL A 131 -1.39 9.97 32.76
C VAL A 131 0.00 9.61 33.28
N GLU A 132 0.76 8.88 32.48
CA GLU A 132 2.16 8.61 32.78
C GLU A 132 3.02 9.85 32.47
N THR A 133 3.71 10.35 33.49
CA THR A 133 4.56 11.54 33.37
C THR A 133 6.02 11.19 33.64
N TYR A 134 6.93 11.66 32.80
CA TYR A 134 8.37 11.42 32.98
C TYR A 134 9.24 12.56 32.45
N LEU A 135 10.46 12.66 32.96
CA LEU A 135 11.43 13.68 32.56
C LEU A 135 12.30 13.18 31.39
N ILE A 136 12.35 13.95 30.31
CA ILE A 136 13.28 13.71 29.19
C ILE A 136 14.66 14.26 29.58
N THR A 137 15.67 13.40 29.60
CA THR A 137 17.02 13.73 30.10
C THR A 137 18.06 13.99 29.01
N ARG A 138 17.75 13.71 27.74
CA ARG A 138 18.69 13.76 26.61
C ARG A 138 17.97 14.20 25.32
N GLY A 139 18.75 14.68 24.36
CA GLY A 139 18.26 15.11 23.04
C GLY A 139 17.70 16.54 23.04
N GLU A 140 17.05 16.91 21.94
CA GLU A 140 16.47 18.25 21.72
C GLU A 140 15.41 18.63 22.76
N LEU A 141 14.69 17.63 23.30
CA LEU A 141 13.69 17.80 24.35
C LEU A 141 14.27 17.58 25.75
N GLN A 142 15.58 17.72 25.97
CA GLN A 142 16.16 17.65 27.31
C GLN A 142 15.49 18.67 28.25
N ASN A 143 15.18 18.24 29.48
CA ASN A 143 14.45 19.02 30.50
C ASN A 143 12.96 19.26 30.17
N ALA A 144 12.40 18.60 29.16
CA ALA A 144 10.95 18.54 28.94
C ALA A 144 10.30 17.47 29.81
N VAL A 145 9.01 17.65 30.12
CA VAL A 145 8.19 16.65 30.82
C VAL A 145 7.24 16.00 29.82
N ALA A 146 7.41 14.72 29.54
CA ALA A 146 6.53 13.97 28.66
C ALA A 146 5.26 13.55 29.40
N LEU A 147 4.13 13.55 28.68
CA LEU A 147 2.78 13.26 29.14
C LEU A 147 2.17 12.05 28.40
N GLY A 148 2.98 11.32 27.63
CA GLY A 148 2.55 10.13 26.87
C GLY A 148 2.68 10.27 25.35
N ILE A 149 2.43 9.16 24.67
CA ILE A 149 2.42 9.02 23.21
C ILE A 149 1.07 8.41 22.81
N PHE A 150 0.44 8.96 21.78
CA PHE A 150 -0.88 8.58 21.32
C PHE A 150 -0.88 8.24 19.84
N ASP A 151 -1.66 7.23 19.45
CA ASP A 151 -1.89 6.90 18.04
C ASP A 151 -2.96 7.81 17.40
N SER A 152 -3.67 8.60 18.21
CA SER A 152 -4.77 9.48 17.79
C SER A 152 -4.48 10.93 18.13
N ALA A 153 -4.55 11.80 17.12
CA ALA A 153 -4.43 13.25 17.30
C ALA A 153 -5.49 13.81 18.25
N THR A 154 -6.70 13.25 18.21
CA THR A 154 -7.83 13.67 19.06
C THR A 154 -7.55 13.38 20.53
N GLU A 155 -7.00 12.19 20.84
CA GLU A 155 -6.65 11.82 22.23
C GLU A 155 -5.54 12.73 22.78
N ALA A 156 -4.52 13.01 21.96
CA ALA A 156 -3.45 13.93 22.32
C ALA A 156 -3.98 15.35 22.60
N VAL A 157 -4.94 15.83 21.81
CA VAL A 157 -5.61 17.13 22.01
C VAL A 157 -6.44 17.15 23.30
N VAL A 158 -7.19 16.09 23.58
CA VAL A 158 -7.98 15.98 24.82
C VAL A 158 -7.06 16.05 26.05
N LEU A 159 -5.96 15.30 26.05
CA LEU A 159 -5.01 15.35 27.15
C LEU A 159 -4.35 16.72 27.28
N ARG A 160 -3.94 17.33 26.16
CA ARG A 160 -3.38 18.69 26.14
C ARG A 160 -4.35 19.68 26.80
N ASP A 161 -5.63 19.61 26.48
CA ASP A 161 -6.63 20.55 27.00
C ASP A 161 -6.91 20.32 28.49
N GLN A 162 -6.97 19.05 28.93
CA GLN A 162 -7.09 18.70 30.35
C GLN A 162 -5.91 19.24 31.17
N VAL A 163 -4.68 19.00 30.71
CA VAL A 163 -3.45 19.47 31.39
C VAL A 163 -3.33 21.00 31.31
N SER A 164 -3.81 21.62 30.23
CA SER A 164 -3.90 23.08 30.12
C SER A 164 -4.85 23.67 31.16
N GLY A 165 -5.96 22.98 31.45
CA GLY A 165 -6.90 23.34 32.52
C GLY A 165 -6.29 23.32 33.93
N LEU A 166 -5.17 22.62 34.12
CA LEU A 166 -4.42 22.61 35.38
C LEU A 166 -3.42 23.77 35.51
N GLY A 167 -3.32 24.64 34.48
CA GLY A 167 -2.45 25.81 34.47
C GLY A 167 -1.11 25.62 33.75
N TYR A 168 -0.94 24.52 33.00
CA TYR A 168 0.27 24.27 32.20
C TYR A 168 0.07 24.61 30.72
N SER A 169 1.15 24.54 29.95
CA SER A 169 1.12 24.79 28.50
C SER A 169 1.74 23.61 27.72
N PRO A 170 1.05 22.45 27.65
CA PRO A 170 1.50 21.30 26.89
C PRO A 170 1.50 21.55 25.38
N GLN A 171 2.48 20.96 24.71
CA GLN A 171 2.67 20.96 23.27
C GLN A 171 2.51 19.54 22.71
N ILE A 172 2.12 19.44 21.45
CA ILE A 172 1.97 18.18 20.73
C ILE A 172 3.01 18.17 19.60
N GLN A 173 3.81 17.11 19.55
CA GLN A 173 4.70 16.83 18.43
C GLN A 173 4.26 15.54 17.73
N GLN A 174 4.14 15.61 16.41
CA GLN A 174 3.91 14.44 15.57
C GLN A 174 5.25 13.87 15.10
N PHE A 175 5.38 12.55 15.17
CA PHE A 175 6.51 11.82 14.60
C PHE A 175 6.02 10.53 13.95
N ASP A 176 6.80 10.06 12.99
CA ASP A 176 6.54 8.80 12.31
C ASP A 176 7.00 7.64 13.20
N ALA A 177 6.08 6.72 13.51
CA ALA A 177 6.44 5.48 14.18
C ALA A 177 7.26 4.62 13.22
N PHE A 178 8.49 4.29 13.63
CA PHE A 178 9.43 3.45 12.87
C PHE A 178 9.05 1.97 12.95
#